data_AF-A0A1I3NVD9-F1
#
_entry.id   AF-A0A1I3NVD9-F1
#
_cell.length_a   1.000
_cell.length_b   1.000
_cell.length_c   1.000
_cell.angle_alpha   90.00
_cell.angle_beta   90.00
_cell.angle_gamma   90.00
#
_symmetry.space_group_name_H-M   'P 1'
#
loop_
_entity.id
_entity.type
_entity.pdbx_description
1 polymer ?
#
loop_
_entity_poly.entity_id
_entity_poly.type
_entity_poly.pdbx_seq_one_letter_code
_entity_poly.pdbx_strand_id
1 'polypeptide(L)'
;MLDAPTLQPRAEQSAELAALMATYERQHGPVQTLPIVTAGNKQLPFVITSPGKPKAKPSRALRQQDHKRHTADTAKKRKAAERLAILQRMAPAGASINEMCDATGLSPKTVMDRLRDHRIKRGPKMNLEA
;
A
#
# COMPACT_ATOMS: atom_id res chain seq x y z
N MET A 1 -37.38 39.52 -0.71
CA MET A 1 -37.83 38.12 -0.66
C MET A 1 -37.28 37.46 -1.90
N LEU A 2 -36.34 36.51 -1.75
CA LEU A 2 -35.78 35.77 -2.88
C LEU A 2 -36.65 34.54 -3.09
N ASP A 3 -37.28 34.43 -4.25
CA ASP A 3 -38.09 33.27 -4.63
C ASP A 3 -37.22 32.00 -4.56
N ALA A 4 -37.71 31.02 -3.80
CA ALA A 4 -37.08 29.71 -3.75
C ALA A 4 -37.18 29.09 -5.15
N PRO A 5 -36.08 28.58 -5.74
CA PRO A 5 -36.16 27.91 -7.02
C PRO A 5 -37.08 26.70 -6.87
N THR A 6 -38.22 26.73 -7.58
CA THR A 6 -39.14 25.61 -7.71
C THR A 6 -38.35 24.43 -8.26
N LEU A 7 -38.08 23.45 -7.39
CA LEU A 7 -37.39 22.22 -7.75
C LEU A 7 -38.31 21.45 -8.70
N GLN A 8 -38.06 21.58 -10.00
CA GLN A 8 -38.77 20.80 -11.01
C GLN A 8 -38.57 19.30 -10.74
N PRO A 9 -39.61 18.48 -10.93
CA PRO A 9 -39.50 17.03 -10.89
C PRO A 9 -38.43 16.55 -11.86
N ARG A 10 -37.61 15.59 -11.42
CA ARG A 10 -36.53 14.99 -12.22
C ARG A 10 -37.02 14.44 -13.59
N ALA A 11 -38.27 14.01 -13.65
CA ALA A 11 -38.89 13.51 -14.88
C ALA A 11 -38.99 14.60 -15.95
N GLU A 12 -39.41 15.81 -15.58
CA GLU A 12 -39.53 16.95 -16.50
C GLU A 12 -38.16 17.36 -17.03
N GLN A 13 -37.17 17.47 -16.15
CA GLN A 13 -35.78 17.77 -16.52
C GLN A 13 -35.20 16.71 -17.48
N SER A 14 -35.53 15.44 -17.28
CA SER A 14 -35.07 14.37 -18.17
C SER A 14 -35.73 14.44 -19.55
N ALA A 15 -36.99 14.84 -19.62
CA ALA A 15 -37.72 14.99 -20.89
C ALA A 15 -37.20 16.20 -21.69
N GLU A 16 -36.96 17.33 -21.02
CA GLU A 16 -36.37 18.52 -21.64
C GLU A 16 -34.96 18.23 -22.20
N LEU A 17 -34.13 17.54 -21.43
CA LEU A 17 -32.79 17.14 -21.87
C LEU A 17 -32.84 16.16 -23.05
N ALA A 18 -33.76 15.20 -23.03
CA ALA A 18 -33.95 14.28 -24.15
C ALA A 18 -34.39 15.01 -25.43
N ALA A 19 -35.26 16.01 -25.31
CA ALA A 19 -35.68 16.83 -26.43
C ALA A 19 -34.51 17.64 -27.02
N LEU A 20 -33.66 18.23 -26.18
CA LEU A 20 -32.45 18.94 -26.59
C LEU A 20 -31.42 18.01 -27.26
N MET A 21 -31.25 16.80 -26.76
CA MET A 21 -30.36 15.83 -27.39
C MET A 21 -30.88 15.39 -28.77
N ALA A 22 -32.19 15.19 -28.91
CA ALA A 22 -32.80 14.80 -30.17
C ALA A 22 -32.68 15.89 -31.26
N THR A 23 -32.77 17.17 -30.90
CA THR A 23 -32.55 18.27 -31.86
C THR A 23 -31.08 18.34 -32.28
N TYR A 24 -30.16 18.16 -31.33
CA TYR A 24 -28.73 18.14 -31.59
C TYR A 24 -28.32 16.99 -32.53
N GLU A 25 -28.83 15.78 -32.29
CA GLU A 25 -28.56 14.60 -33.14
C GLU A 25 -29.07 14.75 -34.57
N ARG A 26 -30.21 15.45 -34.76
CA ARG A 26 -30.71 15.76 -36.11
C ARG A 26 -29.79 16.71 -36.88
N GLN A 27 -29.10 17.62 -36.18
CA GLN A 27 -28.23 18.61 -36.80
C GLN A 27 -26.81 18.08 -37.03
N HIS A 28 -26.29 17.28 -36.10
CA HIS A 28 -24.87 16.88 -36.05
C HIS A 28 -24.64 15.38 -36.27
N GLY A 29 -25.71 14.58 -36.41
CA GLY A 29 -25.64 13.13 -36.49
C GLY A 29 -25.61 12.46 -35.12
N PRO A 30 -25.60 11.11 -35.08
CA PRO A 30 -25.67 10.35 -33.83
C PRO A 30 -24.45 10.62 -32.95
N VAL A 31 -24.69 10.98 -31.68
CA VAL A 31 -23.61 11.20 -30.71
C VAL A 31 -23.02 9.86 -30.29
N GLN A 32 -21.80 9.57 -30.75
CA GLN A 32 -21.07 8.41 -30.29
C GLN A 32 -20.59 8.64 -28.85
N THR A 33 -21.09 7.83 -27.92
CA THR A 33 -20.58 7.82 -26.54
C THR A 33 -19.59 6.66 -26.38
N LEU A 34 -18.38 6.97 -25.94
CA LEU A 34 -17.41 5.94 -25.58
C LEU A 34 -17.72 5.45 -24.15
N PRO A 35 -17.62 4.14 -23.88
CA PRO A 35 -17.78 3.63 -22.52
C PRO A 35 -16.69 4.23 -21.62
N ILE A 36 -17.08 4.67 -20.42
CA ILE A 36 -16.12 5.10 -19.41
C ILE A 36 -15.34 3.85 -18.96
N VAL A 37 -14.15 3.65 -19.51
CA VAL A 37 -13.28 2.55 -19.14
C VAL A 37 -12.70 2.81 -17.74
N THR A 38 -13.30 2.20 -16.73
CA THR A 38 -12.81 2.24 -15.33
C THR A 38 -11.83 1.11 -15.03
N ALA A 39 -11.16 0.57 -16.06
CA ALA A 39 -10.17 -0.48 -15.89
C ALA A 39 -8.86 0.10 -15.32
N GLY A 40 -8.61 -0.12 -14.03
CA GLY A 40 -7.28 -0.07 -13.43
C GLY A 40 -6.79 1.27 -12.88
N ASN A 41 -7.32 2.41 -13.32
CA ASN A 41 -6.94 3.71 -12.76
C ASN A 41 -7.91 4.13 -11.64
N LYS A 42 -7.46 3.99 -10.37
CA LYS A 42 -8.20 4.48 -9.20
C LYS A 42 -8.27 6.01 -9.12
N GLN A 43 -7.56 6.71 -10.01
CA GLN A 43 -7.64 8.16 -10.15
C GLN A 43 -8.57 8.50 -11.31
N LEU A 44 -9.77 8.97 -10.95
CA LEU A 44 -10.59 9.75 -11.87
C LEU A 44 -9.78 11.00 -12.27
N PRO A 45 -9.71 11.36 -13.57
CA PRO A 45 -8.85 12.45 -14.06
C PRO A 45 -9.20 13.82 -13.46
N PHE A 46 -10.39 13.95 -12.86
CA PHE A 46 -10.77 15.06 -12.01
C PHE A 46 -11.29 14.51 -10.68
N VAL A 47 -10.66 14.91 -9.58
CA VAL A 47 -11.20 14.67 -8.24
C VAL A 47 -12.17 15.80 -7.95
N ILE A 48 -13.47 15.51 -7.91
CA ILE A 48 -14.48 16.48 -7.44
C ILE A 48 -14.32 16.61 -5.93
N THR A 49 -13.38 17.44 -5.48
CA THR A 49 -13.31 17.85 -4.09
C THR A 49 -14.32 18.96 -3.88
N SER A 50 -15.44 18.67 -3.23
CA SER A 50 -16.32 19.74 -2.72
C SER A 50 -15.57 20.53 -1.66
N PRO A 51 -15.37 21.85 -1.81
CA PRO A 51 -14.80 22.67 -0.75
C PRO A 51 -15.77 22.63 0.44
N GLY A 52 -15.33 22.11 1.58
CA GLY A 52 -16.08 22.13 2.84
C GLY A 52 -16.50 20.78 3.42
N LYS A 53 -16.35 19.65 2.70
CA LYS A 53 -16.61 18.33 3.32
C LYS A 53 -15.34 17.77 3.96
N PRO A 54 -15.35 17.45 5.27
CA PRO A 54 -14.18 16.85 5.92
C PRO A 54 -13.87 15.50 5.27
N LYS A 55 -12.57 15.21 5.05
CA LYS A 55 -12.12 13.91 4.54
C LYS A 55 -12.73 12.80 5.39
N ALA A 56 -13.39 11.82 4.73
CA ALA A 56 -14.01 10.70 5.41
C ALA A 56 -12.96 9.99 6.27
N LYS A 57 -13.21 9.87 7.57
CA LYS A 57 -12.32 9.11 8.46
C LYS A 57 -12.32 7.65 7.97
N PRO A 58 -11.15 6.99 7.91
CA PRO A 58 -11.09 5.59 7.54
C PRO A 58 -11.99 4.76 8.45
N SER A 59 -12.70 3.79 7.86
CA SER A 59 -13.65 2.96 8.59
C SER A 59 -12.97 2.22 9.75
N ARG A 60 -13.74 1.90 10.78
CA ARG A 60 -13.24 1.15 11.96
C ARG A 60 -12.59 -0.18 11.55
N ALA A 61 -13.12 -0.84 10.53
CA ALA A 61 -12.57 -2.09 9.99
C ALA A 61 -11.18 -1.90 9.37
N LEU A 62 -10.94 -0.80 8.63
CA LEU A 62 -9.64 -0.51 8.04
C LEU A 62 -8.58 -0.26 9.13
N ARG A 63 -8.94 0.49 10.18
CA ARG A 63 -8.05 0.74 11.32
C ARG A 63 -7.63 -0.54 12.05
N GLN A 64 -8.54 -1.51 12.21
CA GLN A 64 -8.22 -2.79 12.85
C GLN A 64 -7.24 -3.63 12.02
N GLN A 65 -7.37 -3.62 10.69
CA GLN A 65 -6.42 -4.30 9.81
C GLN A 65 -5.03 -3.65 9.87
N ASP A 66 -4.96 -2.32 9.88
CA ASP A 66 -3.70 -1.59 9.98
C ASP A 66 -3.00 -1.87 11.33
N HIS A 67 -3.75 -1.88 12.44
CA HIS A 67 -3.19 -2.24 13.75
C HIS A 67 -2.63 -3.67 13.77
N LYS A 68 -3.34 -4.66 13.19
CA LYS A 68 -2.89 -6.05 13.14
C LYS A 68 -1.64 -6.23 12.26
N ARG A 69 -1.55 -5.48 11.15
CA ARG A 69 -0.35 -5.48 10.29
C ARG A 69 0.84 -4.84 11.02
N HIS A 70 0.62 -3.73 11.70
CA HIS A 70 1.65 -3.03 12.46
C HIS A 70 2.23 -3.91 13.58
N THR A 71 1.41 -4.66 14.32
CA THR A 71 1.90 -5.56 15.38
C THR A 71 2.67 -6.77 14.82
N ALA A 72 2.28 -7.30 13.66
CA ALA A 72 3.04 -8.36 12.99
C ALA A 72 4.41 -7.85 12.50
N ASP A 73 4.47 -6.63 11.99
CA ASP A 73 5.71 -6.02 11.53
C ASP A 73 6.67 -5.68 12.69
N THR A 74 6.16 -5.23 13.84
CA THR A 74 7.01 -5.00 15.01
C THR A 74 7.59 -6.29 15.57
N ALA A 75 6.81 -7.38 15.63
CA ALA A 75 7.29 -8.69 16.08
C ALA A 75 8.37 -9.27 15.15
N LYS A 76 8.18 -9.15 13.83
CA LYS A 76 9.19 -9.57 12.83
C LYS A 76 10.48 -8.76 12.94
N LYS A 77 10.38 -7.44 13.10
CA LYS A 77 11.53 -6.54 13.31
C LYS A 77 12.30 -6.90 14.58
N ARG A 78 11.59 -7.21 15.68
CA ARG A 78 12.21 -7.63 16.94
C ARG A 78 13.01 -8.92 16.78
N LYS A 79 12.42 -9.97 16.20
CA LYS A 79 13.15 -11.23 15.92
C LYS A 79 14.34 -11.03 14.98
N ALA A 80 14.21 -10.13 14.00
CA ALA A 80 15.31 -9.81 13.10
C ALA A 80 16.47 -9.12 13.83
N ALA A 81 16.17 -8.21 14.76
CA ALA A 81 17.15 -7.52 15.60
C ALA A 81 17.82 -8.47 16.60
N GLU A 82 17.07 -9.38 17.23
CA GLU A 82 17.62 -10.41 18.13
C GLU A 82 18.64 -11.30 17.40
N ARG A 83 18.28 -11.79 16.20
CA ARG A 83 19.20 -12.56 15.34
C ARG A 83 20.43 -11.76 14.93
N LEU A 84 20.27 -10.46 14.66
CA LEU A 84 21.40 -9.58 14.33
C LEU A 84 22.37 -9.45 15.52
N ALA A 85 21.84 -9.27 16.73
CA ALA A 85 22.64 -9.16 17.95
C ALA A 85 23.46 -10.43 18.21
N ILE A 86 22.90 -11.61 17.91
CA ILE A 86 23.62 -12.89 17.97
C ILE A 86 24.79 -12.89 16.97
N LEU A 87 24.56 -12.52 15.71
CA LEU A 87 25.61 -12.45 14.68
C LEU A 87 26.71 -11.44 15.03
N GLN A 88 26.35 -10.29 15.61
CA GLN A 88 27.32 -9.28 16.05
C GLN A 88 28.25 -9.76 17.16
N ARG A 89 27.84 -10.75 17.96
CA ARG A 89 28.69 -11.38 18.99
C ARG A 89 29.51 -12.52 18.42
N MET A 90 28.88 -13.40 17.63
CA MET A 90 29.52 -14.64 17.16
C MET A 90 30.50 -14.42 16.00
N ALA A 91 30.18 -13.54 15.05
CA ALA A 91 31.03 -13.31 13.89
C ALA A 91 32.43 -12.77 14.24
N PRO A 92 32.60 -11.75 15.11
CA PRO A 92 33.93 -11.30 15.52
C PRO A 92 34.63 -12.29 16.45
N ALA A 93 33.90 -13.17 17.13
CA ALA A 93 34.47 -14.25 17.93
C ALA A 93 35.05 -15.40 17.07
N GLY A 94 34.94 -15.33 15.75
CA GLY A 94 35.53 -16.32 14.84
C GLY A 94 34.65 -17.54 14.58
N ALA A 95 33.36 -17.48 14.94
CA ALA A 95 32.41 -18.58 14.71
C ALA A 95 32.29 -18.95 13.22
N SER A 96 32.06 -20.23 12.98
CA SER A 96 31.78 -20.77 11.65
C SER A 96 30.39 -20.35 11.16
N ILE A 97 30.18 -20.42 9.84
CA ILE A 97 28.87 -20.11 9.26
C ILE A 97 27.80 -21.09 9.77
N ASN A 98 28.15 -22.37 9.96
CA ASN A 98 27.21 -23.40 10.40
C ASN A 98 26.71 -23.12 11.83
N GLU A 99 27.63 -22.80 12.76
CA GLU A 99 27.26 -22.43 14.13
C GLU A 99 26.37 -21.18 14.17
N MET A 100 26.65 -20.20 13.30
CA MET A 100 25.79 -19.01 13.17
C MET A 100 24.41 -19.35 12.58
N CYS A 101 24.31 -20.34 11.69
CA CYS A 101 23.03 -20.82 11.18
C CYS A 101 22.22 -21.48 12.29
N ASP A 102 22.85 -22.36 13.08
CA ASP A 102 22.21 -23.08 14.18
C ASP A 102 21.71 -22.11 15.26
N ALA A 103 22.53 -21.12 15.61
CA ALA A 103 22.16 -20.12 16.62
C ALA A 103 21.04 -19.15 16.17
N THR A 104 20.93 -18.88 14.87
CA THR A 104 19.94 -17.90 14.36
C THR A 104 18.72 -18.54 13.69
N GLY A 105 18.78 -19.83 13.36
CA GLY A 105 17.80 -20.55 12.55
C GLY A 105 17.68 -19.99 11.12
N LEU A 106 18.74 -19.40 10.59
CA LEU A 106 18.79 -18.80 9.25
C LEU A 106 19.58 -19.70 8.29
N SER A 107 19.29 -19.58 7.00
CA SER A 107 20.07 -20.29 5.98
C SER A 107 21.48 -19.69 5.86
N PRO A 108 22.48 -20.47 5.41
CA PRO A 108 23.86 -19.98 5.24
C PRO A 108 23.97 -18.73 4.36
N LYS A 109 23.19 -18.69 3.27
CA LYS A 109 23.10 -17.52 2.39
C LYS A 109 22.61 -16.28 3.14
N THR A 110 21.52 -16.42 3.91
CA THR A 110 20.93 -15.31 4.67
C THR A 110 21.88 -14.81 5.76
N VAL A 111 22.63 -15.70 6.41
CA VAL A 111 23.67 -15.31 7.38
C VAL A 111 24.75 -14.48 6.69
N MET A 112 25.26 -14.93 5.54
CA MET A 112 26.29 -14.19 4.79
C MET A 112 25.79 -12.83 4.30
N ASP A 113 24.57 -12.77 3.76
CA ASP A 113 23.96 -11.52 3.31
C ASP A 113 23.82 -10.53 4.48
N ARG A 114 23.34 -10.98 5.65
CA ARG A 114 23.23 -10.13 6.85
C ARG A 114 24.57 -9.63 7.36
N LEU A 115 25.61 -10.46 7.36
CA LEU A 115 26.95 -10.02 7.75
C LEU A 115 27.48 -8.92 6.80
N ARG A 116 27.19 -9.04 5.51
CA ARG A 116 27.56 -8.04 4.49
C ARG A 116 26.77 -6.75 4.65
N ASP A 117 25.44 -6.84 4.71
CA ASP A 117 24.53 -5.69 4.80
C ASP A 117 24.81 -4.84 6.04
N HIS A 118 25.12 -5.50 7.16
CA HIS A 118 25.42 -4.84 8.43
C HIS A 118 26.92 -4.64 8.70
N ARG A 119 27.79 -4.90 7.70
CA ARG A 119 29.24 -4.69 7.76
C ARG A 119 29.92 -5.33 8.98
N ILE A 120 29.46 -6.51 9.38
CA ILE A 120 29.99 -7.23 10.53
C ILE A 120 31.28 -7.95 10.08
N LYS A 121 32.43 -7.50 10.61
CA LYS A 121 33.72 -8.13 10.35
C LYS A 121 33.79 -9.48 11.06
N ARG A 122 34.24 -10.52 10.33
CA ARG A 122 34.51 -11.83 10.92
C ARG A 122 35.88 -11.83 11.58
N GLY A 123 35.94 -12.41 12.77
CA GLY A 123 37.19 -12.67 13.48
C GLY A 123 38.01 -13.78 12.81
N PRO A 124 39.26 -14.00 13.26
CA PRO A 124 40.05 -15.14 12.82
C PRO A 124 39.28 -16.43 13.06
N LYS A 125 39.35 -17.38 12.11
CA LYS A 125 38.67 -18.67 12.28
C LYS A 125 39.18 -19.33 13.56
N MET A 126 38.27 -19.57 14.50
CA MET A 126 38.57 -20.46 15.62
C MET A 126 38.69 -21.86 15.03
N ASN A 127 39.92 -22.33 14.84
CA ASN A 127 40.18 -23.75 14.61
C ASN A 127 39.93 -24.44 15.96
N LEU A 128 38.70 -24.87 16.20
CA LEU A 128 38.40 -25.84 17.25
C LEU A 128 38.89 -27.21 16.74
N GLU A 129 40.20 -27.42 16.76
CA GLU A 129 40.77 -28.75 16.88
C GLU A 129 40.96 -29.03 18.38
N ALA A 130 40.07 -29.86 18.93
CA ALA A 130 40.31 -30.79 20.05
C ALA A 130 39.04 -31.63 20.25
#